data_AF-A0A6A4QTC5-F1
#
_entry.id   AF-A0A6A4QTC5-F1
#
_cell.length_a   1.000
_cell.length_b   1.000
_cell.length_c   1.000
_cell.angle_alpha   90.00
_cell.angle_beta   90.00
_cell.angle_gamma   90.00
#
_symmetry.space_group_name_H-M   'P 1'
#
loop_
_entity.id
_entity.type
_entity.pdbx_description
1 polymer ?
#
loop_
_entity_poly.entity_id
_entity_poly.type
_entity_poly.pdbx_seq_one_letter_code
_entity_poly.pdbx_strand_id
1 'polypeptide(L)'
;MYRRLLSSHLKTLTSSLSPPRSPSSAAAIATAAPPSLSSLSRRHFSDDTSAVKKKVEDVLPIATGHEREEIQAQLEGRDILEINYPEGPFGTKEEPAVVKSYYDKRIVGCPGGEDEDEHDVVWFWLEKGKPHECPVCSQYFVLEVVGPGGPPDGHGDDDHHH
;
A
#
# COMPACT_ATOMS: atom_id res chain seq x y z
N MET A 1 -14.79 -5.63 53.93
CA MET A 1 -14.40 -4.26 54.28
C MET A 1 -13.38 -3.76 53.27
N TYR A 2 -13.53 -2.50 52.87
CA TYR A 2 -12.66 -1.64 52.04
C TYR A 2 -12.62 -1.81 50.51
N ARG A 3 -13.41 -0.92 49.89
CA ARG A 3 -13.38 -0.42 48.50
C ARG A 3 -12.05 0.26 48.18
N ARG A 4 -11.62 0.19 46.92
CA ARG A 4 -10.99 1.33 46.22
C ARG A 4 -11.50 1.42 44.78
N LEU A 5 -12.31 2.46 44.56
CA LEU A 5 -12.69 2.99 43.26
C LEU A 5 -11.58 3.95 42.82
N LEU A 6 -11.05 3.79 41.61
CA LEU A 6 -10.19 4.79 40.97
C LEU A 6 -10.85 5.19 39.65
N SER A 7 -11.49 6.36 39.71
CA SER A 7 -12.07 7.10 38.59
C SER A 7 -10.94 7.83 37.87
N SER A 8 -10.74 7.58 36.58
CA SER A 8 -9.87 8.37 35.71
C SER A 8 -10.72 9.42 34.97
N HIS A 9 -10.51 10.68 35.33
CA HIS A 9 -11.13 11.83 34.69
C HIS A 9 -10.46 12.14 33.36
N LEU A 10 -11.23 12.05 32.27
CA LEU A 10 -10.93 12.65 30.97
C LEU A 10 -10.90 14.19 31.11
N LYS A 11 -9.85 14.83 30.58
CA LYS A 11 -9.81 16.29 30.36
C LYS A 11 -9.54 16.58 28.90
N THR A 12 -10.53 17.23 28.29
CA THR A 12 -10.58 17.69 26.90
C THR A 12 -9.67 18.91 26.69
N LEU A 13 -9.13 19.00 25.48
CA LEU A 13 -8.24 20.01 24.92
C LEU A 13 -8.84 21.43 24.90
N THR A 14 -7.98 22.45 25.03
CA THR A 14 -8.21 23.77 24.41
C THR A 14 -6.86 24.40 24.04
N SER A 15 -6.65 24.63 22.74
CA SER A 15 -5.51 25.38 22.21
C SER A 15 -5.95 26.84 22.04
N SER A 16 -5.27 27.76 22.71
CA SER A 16 -5.52 29.20 22.61
C SER A 16 -4.74 29.79 21.45
N LEU A 17 -5.42 30.25 20.39
CA LEU A 17 -4.83 31.18 19.42
C LEU A 17 -5.51 32.55 19.54
N SER A 18 -4.68 33.56 19.84
CA SER A 18 -5.05 34.97 19.83
C SER A 18 -4.87 35.56 18.42
N PRO A 19 -5.79 36.38 17.88
CA PRO A 19 -5.53 37.18 16.69
C PRO A 19 -5.14 38.62 17.04
N PRO A 20 -4.23 39.28 16.30
CA PRO A 20 -4.07 40.72 16.40
C PRO A 20 -5.10 41.46 15.54
N ARG A 21 -5.67 42.51 16.14
CA ARG A 21 -6.52 43.54 15.52
C ARG A 21 -5.68 44.49 14.64
N SER A 22 -6.26 44.97 13.56
CA SER A 22 -5.86 46.23 12.89
C SER A 22 -7.12 46.94 12.37
N PRO A 23 -7.19 48.29 12.45
CA PRO A 23 -8.41 49.04 12.16
C PRO A 23 -8.54 49.46 10.69
N SER A 24 -9.79 49.46 10.21
CA SER A 24 -10.21 50.03 8.93
C SER A 24 -10.11 51.56 8.88
N SER A 25 -9.85 52.10 7.69
CA SER A 25 -10.52 53.31 7.19
C SER A 25 -10.51 53.33 5.67
N ALA A 26 -11.69 53.59 5.10
CA ALA A 26 -11.98 53.59 3.67
C ALA A 26 -11.79 54.99 3.04
N ALA A 27 -11.48 55.03 1.75
CA ALA A 27 -11.81 56.14 0.86
C ALA A 27 -11.94 55.63 -0.59
N ALA A 28 -13.02 56.04 -1.25
CA ALA A 28 -13.34 55.82 -2.67
C ALA A 28 -12.32 56.54 -3.61
N ILE A 29 -12.25 56.42 -4.94
CA ILE A 29 -13.24 56.56 -6.03
C ILE A 29 -12.50 56.12 -7.32
N ALA A 30 -13.22 55.61 -8.33
CA ALA A 30 -13.13 55.98 -9.76
C ALA A 30 -13.21 54.79 -10.75
N THR A 31 -14.09 55.01 -11.71
CA THR A 31 -14.52 54.19 -12.84
C THR A 31 -13.47 54.11 -13.96
N ALA A 32 -13.20 52.90 -14.47
CA ALA A 32 -12.75 52.70 -15.84
C ALA A 32 -13.17 51.30 -16.32
N ALA A 33 -13.95 51.26 -17.40
CA ALA A 33 -14.39 50.03 -18.06
C ALA A 33 -13.22 49.34 -18.78
N PRO A 34 -13.07 48.01 -18.70
CA PRO A 34 -12.14 47.30 -19.57
C PRO A 34 -12.78 47.07 -20.95
N PRO A 35 -12.06 47.26 -22.07
CA PRO A 35 -12.53 46.80 -23.36
C PRO A 35 -12.63 45.27 -23.33
N SER A 36 -13.85 44.76 -23.32
CA SER A 36 -14.11 43.35 -23.56
C SER A 36 -13.98 43.05 -25.05
N LEU A 37 -13.60 41.81 -25.33
CA LEU A 37 -13.59 41.11 -26.62
C LEU A 37 -12.23 40.93 -27.29
N SER A 38 -11.28 40.34 -26.56
CA SER A 38 -10.41 39.34 -27.19
C SER A 38 -11.18 38.02 -27.14
N SER A 39 -11.64 37.55 -28.31
CA SER A 39 -12.17 36.20 -28.49
C SER A 39 -11.14 35.21 -27.96
N LEU A 40 -11.34 34.73 -26.73
CA LEU A 40 -10.66 33.55 -26.24
C LEU A 40 -11.18 32.41 -27.11
N SER A 41 -10.38 31.99 -28.09
CA SER A 41 -10.58 30.71 -28.76
C SER A 41 -10.67 29.68 -27.64
N ARG A 42 -11.89 29.26 -27.35
CA ARG A 42 -12.18 28.19 -26.41
C ARG A 42 -11.46 26.99 -26.98
N ARG A 43 -10.32 26.64 -26.38
CA ARG A 43 -9.63 25.40 -26.70
C ARG A 43 -10.60 24.31 -26.31
N HIS A 44 -11.29 23.77 -27.30
CA HIS A 44 -12.03 22.54 -27.15
C HIS A 44 -10.97 21.47 -26.89
N PHE A 45 -10.75 21.14 -25.61
CA PHE A 45 -10.22 19.84 -25.28
C PHE A 45 -11.30 18.87 -25.70
N SER A 46 -11.09 18.17 -26.83
CA SER A 46 -11.83 16.95 -27.11
C SER A 46 -11.48 15.99 -25.98
N ASP A 47 -12.39 15.85 -25.02
CA ASP A 47 -12.42 14.72 -24.12
C ASP A 47 -12.86 13.52 -24.97
N ASP A 48 -11.91 12.98 -25.73
CA ASP A 48 -12.11 11.73 -26.44
C ASP A 48 -12.13 10.65 -25.36
N THR A 49 -13.32 10.43 -24.82
CA THR A 49 -13.66 9.37 -23.85
C THR A 49 -13.69 7.99 -24.51
N SER A 50 -12.95 7.82 -25.61
CA SER A 50 -12.54 6.50 -26.04
C SER A 50 -11.36 6.09 -25.15
N ALA A 51 -11.50 4.98 -24.43
CA ALA A 51 -10.44 4.45 -23.59
C ALA A 51 -9.27 3.96 -24.47
N VAL A 52 -8.53 4.89 -25.06
CA VAL A 52 -7.28 4.61 -25.76
C VAL A 52 -6.34 4.07 -24.69
N LYS A 53 -6.00 2.79 -24.79
CA LYS A 53 -4.95 2.18 -23.99
C LYS A 53 -3.68 2.99 -24.22
N LYS A 54 -3.32 3.85 -23.26
CA LYS A 54 -2.09 4.63 -23.29
C LYS A 54 -0.92 3.65 -23.32
N LYS A 55 0.02 3.85 -24.22
CA LYS A 55 1.28 3.10 -24.22
C LYS A 55 2.31 3.84 -23.38
N VAL A 56 3.37 3.14 -22.95
CA VAL A 56 4.48 3.81 -22.24
C VAL A 56 5.07 4.93 -23.10
N GLU A 57 5.16 4.73 -24.42
CA GLU A 57 5.68 5.74 -25.33
C GLU A 57 4.89 7.06 -25.34
N ASP A 58 3.60 7.02 -25.01
CA ASP A 58 2.75 8.22 -24.97
C ASP A 58 2.96 9.04 -23.69
N VAL A 59 3.43 8.39 -22.61
CA VAL A 59 3.61 9.00 -21.29
C VAL A 59 5.06 9.41 -21.08
N LEU A 60 6.00 8.46 -21.29
CA LEU A 60 7.44 8.65 -21.14
C LEU A 60 8.17 7.90 -22.28
N PRO A 61 8.37 8.57 -23.45
CA PRO A 61 8.95 7.95 -24.65
C PRO A 61 10.35 7.34 -24.49
N ILE A 62 11.13 7.84 -23.52
CA ILE A 62 12.51 7.44 -23.28
C ILE A 62 12.66 6.40 -22.16
N ALA A 63 11.56 5.95 -21.55
CA ALA A 63 11.60 4.96 -20.48
C ALA A 63 12.08 3.59 -21.01
N THR A 64 13.03 2.98 -20.29
CA THR A 64 13.62 1.67 -20.64
C THR A 64 13.86 0.82 -19.39
N GLY A 65 14.06 -0.49 -19.58
CA GLY A 65 14.31 -1.42 -18.47
C GLY A 65 13.17 -1.46 -17.44
N HIS A 66 13.51 -1.54 -16.15
CA HIS A 66 12.52 -1.62 -15.06
C HIS A 66 11.58 -0.42 -14.99
N GLU A 67 12.04 0.78 -15.36
CA GLU A 67 11.19 1.98 -15.42
C GLU A 67 10.04 1.78 -16.40
N ARG A 68 10.34 1.26 -17.61
CA ARG A 68 9.33 0.96 -18.62
C ARG A 68 8.36 -0.13 -18.15
N GLU A 69 8.87 -1.16 -17.50
CA GLU A 69 8.06 -2.28 -16.99
C GLU A 69 7.04 -1.82 -15.95
N GLU A 70 7.47 -0.97 -15.02
CA GLU A 70 6.62 -0.37 -13.99
C GLU A 70 5.53 0.53 -14.59
N ILE A 71 5.88 1.42 -15.52
CA ILE A 71 4.90 2.31 -16.17
C ILE A 71 3.89 1.48 -16.98
N GLN A 72 4.35 0.46 -17.72
CA GLN A 72 3.47 -0.41 -18.50
C GLN A 72 2.45 -1.11 -17.59
N ALA A 73 2.89 -1.60 -16.43
CA ALA A 73 2.04 -2.23 -15.43
C ALA A 73 0.97 -1.28 -14.89
N GLN A 74 1.39 -0.07 -14.49
CA GLN A 74 0.48 0.95 -13.98
C GLN A 74 -0.56 1.38 -15.02
N LEU A 75 -0.17 1.49 -16.31
CA LEU A 75 -1.09 1.81 -17.41
C LEU A 75 -2.10 0.69 -17.70
N GLU A 76 -1.71 -0.57 -17.45
CA GLU A 76 -2.58 -1.74 -17.52
C GLU A 76 -3.45 -1.90 -16.26
N GLY A 77 -3.21 -1.10 -15.22
CA GLY A 77 -3.90 -1.18 -13.93
C GLY A 77 -3.50 -2.39 -13.08
N ARG A 78 -2.31 -2.94 -13.30
CA ARG A 78 -1.74 -4.04 -12.50
C ARG A 78 -0.60 -3.55 -11.62
N ASP A 79 -0.46 -4.13 -10.43
CA ASP A 79 0.72 -3.98 -9.59
C ASP A 79 1.67 -5.16 -9.83
N ILE A 80 2.94 -4.87 -10.14
CA ILE A 80 3.97 -5.90 -10.36
C ILE A 80 4.26 -6.66 -9.06
N LEU A 81 4.15 -5.98 -7.93
CA LEU A 81 4.56 -6.48 -6.61
C LEU A 81 3.38 -6.90 -5.74
N GLU A 82 2.19 -7.09 -6.33
CA GLU A 82 0.95 -7.45 -5.62
C GLU A 82 1.14 -8.62 -4.65
N ILE A 83 1.91 -9.64 -5.07
CA ILE A 83 2.17 -10.84 -4.26
C ILE A 83 2.91 -10.55 -2.95
N ASN A 84 3.52 -9.36 -2.81
CA ASN A 84 4.31 -9.01 -1.64
C ASN A 84 3.46 -8.65 -0.43
N TYR A 85 2.18 -8.32 -0.64
CA TYR A 85 1.26 -7.85 0.38
C TYR A 85 0.13 -8.87 0.59
N PRO A 86 0.41 -10.01 1.25
CA PRO A 86 -0.64 -11.00 1.52
C PRO A 86 -1.68 -10.42 2.46
N GLU A 87 -2.92 -10.41 2.01
CA GLU A 87 -4.10 -10.03 2.80
C GLU A 87 -5.05 -11.24 2.86
N GLY A 88 -5.60 -11.50 4.04
CA GLY A 88 -6.49 -12.64 4.24
C GLY A 88 -6.94 -12.78 5.69
N PRO A 89 -7.90 -13.67 5.95
CA PRO A 89 -8.34 -13.96 7.30
C PRO A 89 -7.23 -14.65 8.12
N PHE A 90 -7.48 -14.75 9.43
CA PHE A 90 -6.63 -15.53 10.32
C PHE A 90 -6.58 -17.00 9.86
N GLY A 91 -5.37 -17.51 9.62
CA GLY A 91 -5.13 -18.85 9.09
C GLY A 91 -5.32 -19.93 10.15
N THR A 92 -6.23 -20.86 9.90
CA THR A 92 -6.47 -22.05 10.74
C THR A 92 -5.78 -23.28 10.14
N LYS A 93 -5.76 -24.40 10.87
CA LYS A 93 -5.16 -25.64 10.37
C LYS A 93 -5.89 -26.19 9.14
N GLU A 94 -7.20 -26.02 9.10
CA GLU A 94 -8.08 -26.44 8.00
C GLU A 94 -8.06 -25.42 6.85
N GLU A 95 -8.02 -24.13 7.17
CA GLU A 95 -7.99 -23.01 6.21
C GLU A 95 -6.78 -22.11 6.51
N PRO A 96 -5.56 -22.51 6.09
CA PRO A 96 -4.35 -21.77 6.38
C PRO A 96 -4.25 -20.47 5.56
N ALA A 97 -3.52 -19.49 6.08
CA ALA A 97 -3.20 -18.27 5.36
C ALA A 97 -2.24 -18.56 4.20
N VAL A 98 -2.69 -18.30 2.97
CA VAL A 98 -1.93 -18.57 1.76
C VAL A 98 -1.01 -17.39 1.45
N VAL A 99 0.29 -17.66 1.40
CA VAL A 99 1.31 -16.67 1.02
C VAL A 99 1.87 -17.03 -0.35
N LYS A 100 1.72 -16.12 -1.30
CA LYS A 100 2.28 -16.28 -2.65
C LYS A 100 3.79 -16.08 -2.65
N SER A 101 4.52 -16.80 -3.48
CA SER A 101 5.98 -16.66 -3.63
C SER A 101 6.41 -16.94 -5.07
N TYR A 102 7.46 -16.25 -5.53
CA TYR A 102 8.08 -16.54 -6.82
C TYR A 102 8.99 -17.79 -6.76
N TYR A 103 9.53 -18.09 -5.57
CA TYR A 103 10.44 -19.21 -5.26
C TYR A 103 9.78 -20.24 -4.34
N ASP A 104 10.41 -21.41 -4.16
CA ASP A 104 9.90 -22.49 -3.30
C ASP A 104 10.04 -22.18 -1.78
N LYS A 105 10.70 -21.07 -1.42
CA LYS A 105 10.90 -20.64 -0.04
C LYS A 105 10.85 -19.10 0.07
N ARG A 106 10.19 -18.57 1.09
CA ARG A 106 10.00 -17.12 1.31
C ARG A 106 10.07 -16.76 2.80
N ILE A 107 10.60 -15.58 3.11
CA ILE A 107 10.57 -15.01 4.47
C ILE A 107 9.19 -14.37 4.69
N VAL A 108 8.54 -14.74 5.79
CA VAL A 108 7.21 -14.24 6.18
C VAL A 108 7.29 -13.70 7.60
N GLY A 109 6.58 -12.60 7.85
CA GLY A 109 6.42 -12.00 9.17
C GLY A 109 4.97 -12.08 9.60
N CYS A 110 4.70 -12.68 10.77
CA CYS A 110 3.37 -12.71 11.39
C CYS A 110 3.32 -11.63 12.49
N PRO A 111 2.46 -10.59 12.35
CA PRO A 111 2.24 -9.58 13.39
C PRO A 111 1.17 -9.99 14.43
N GLY A 112 0.59 -11.19 14.31
CA GLY A 112 -0.53 -11.63 15.13
C GLY A 112 -1.90 -11.42 14.48
N GLY A 113 -2.94 -11.75 15.25
CA GLY A 113 -4.35 -11.56 14.91
C GLY A 113 -4.93 -10.26 15.46
N GLU A 114 -6.25 -10.20 15.58
CA GLU A 114 -6.95 -9.11 16.26
C GLU A 114 -6.99 -9.36 17.79
N ASP A 115 -7.11 -8.29 18.58
CA ASP A 115 -7.29 -8.32 20.03
C ASP A 115 -6.19 -9.06 20.82
N GLU A 116 -6.51 -10.23 21.39
CA GLU A 116 -5.62 -10.97 22.31
C GLU A 116 -4.49 -11.71 21.58
N ASP A 117 -4.61 -11.88 20.26
CA ASP A 117 -3.65 -12.57 19.41
C ASP A 117 -2.63 -11.62 18.75
N GLU A 118 -2.66 -10.32 19.08
CA GLU A 118 -1.65 -9.33 18.65
C GLU A 118 -0.31 -9.58 19.36
N HIS A 119 0.78 -9.61 18.59
CA HIS A 119 2.12 -9.81 19.15
C HIS A 119 3.22 -9.14 18.31
N ASP A 120 4.44 -9.04 18.86
CA ASP A 120 5.60 -8.56 18.09
C ASP A 120 5.85 -9.44 16.86
N VAL A 121 6.34 -8.85 15.77
CA VAL A 121 6.49 -9.55 14.50
C VAL A 121 7.44 -10.75 14.62
N VAL A 122 6.90 -11.95 14.36
CA VAL A 122 7.68 -13.18 14.29
C VAL A 122 8.04 -13.45 12.83
N TRP A 123 9.34 -13.45 12.55
CA TRP A 123 9.89 -13.76 11.23
C TRP A 123 10.28 -15.22 11.12
N PHE A 124 9.87 -15.86 10.03
CA PHE A 124 10.21 -17.26 9.76
C PHE A 124 10.38 -17.53 8.26
N TRP A 125 11.05 -18.64 7.98
CA TRP A 125 11.14 -19.19 6.63
C TRP A 125 9.93 -20.09 6.37
N LEU A 126 9.13 -19.74 5.37
CA LEU A 126 8.03 -20.56 4.88
C LEU A 126 8.49 -21.33 3.64
N GLU A 127 8.30 -22.65 3.65
CA GLU A 127 8.73 -23.56 2.58
C GLU A 127 7.52 -24.19 1.89
N LYS A 128 7.63 -24.39 0.58
CA LYS A 128 6.62 -25.10 -0.21
C LYS A 128 6.36 -26.50 0.36
N GLY A 129 5.07 -26.85 0.50
CA GLY A 129 4.64 -28.16 0.98
C GLY A 129 4.83 -28.40 2.49
N LYS A 130 5.36 -27.42 3.24
CA LYS A 130 5.52 -27.49 4.69
C LYS A 130 4.75 -26.35 5.35
N PRO A 131 3.51 -26.59 5.82
CA PRO A 131 2.77 -25.60 6.59
C PRO A 131 3.57 -25.16 7.82
N HIS A 132 3.52 -23.87 8.14
CA HIS A 132 4.16 -23.29 9.32
C HIS A 132 3.10 -22.78 10.28
N GLU A 133 3.23 -23.12 11.55
CA GLU A 133 2.39 -22.59 12.63
C GLU A 133 3.18 -21.51 13.38
N CYS A 134 2.62 -20.31 13.52
CA CYS A 134 3.21 -19.24 14.32
C CYS A 134 3.30 -19.69 15.80
N PRO A 135 4.47 -19.58 16.46
CA PRO A 135 4.64 -20.04 17.83
C PRO A 135 3.93 -19.20 18.89
N VAL A 136 3.34 -18.06 18.52
CA VAL A 136 2.69 -17.13 19.46
C VAL A 136 1.17 -17.14 19.29
N CYS A 137 0.65 -16.81 18.11
CA CYS A 137 -0.80 -16.81 17.84
C CYS A 137 -1.35 -18.13 17.31
N SER A 138 -0.51 -19.15 17.03
CA SER A 138 -0.94 -20.41 16.42
C SER A 138 -1.63 -20.28 15.04
N GLN A 139 -1.39 -19.18 14.32
CA GLN A 139 -1.83 -19.03 12.93
C GLN A 139 -1.06 -19.98 12.01
N TYR A 140 -1.77 -20.62 11.08
CA TYR A 140 -1.18 -21.50 10.07
C TYR A 140 -0.93 -20.76 8.75
N PHE A 141 0.23 -21.02 8.15
CA PHE A 141 0.65 -20.43 6.88
C PHE A 141 1.05 -21.54 5.89
N VAL A 142 0.67 -21.36 4.62
CA VAL A 142 1.10 -22.21 3.51
C VAL A 142 1.62 -21.38 2.35
N LEU A 143 2.62 -21.90 1.64
CA LEU A 143 3.24 -21.21 0.52
C LEU A 143 2.70 -21.71 -0.82
N GLU A 144 2.19 -20.79 -1.63
CA GLU A 144 1.78 -21.01 -3.01
C GLU A 144 2.84 -20.41 -3.96
N VAL A 145 3.41 -21.24 -4.82
CA VAL A 145 4.41 -20.79 -5.80
C VAL A 145 3.70 -20.32 -7.06
N VAL A 146 3.86 -19.03 -7.38
CA VAL A 146 3.26 -18.38 -8.57
C VAL A 146 4.29 -18.10 -9.68
N GLY A 147 5.55 -18.44 -9.44
CA GLY A 147 6.67 -18.28 -10.37
C GLY A 147 7.30 -19.61 -10.79
N PRO A 148 8.53 -19.59 -11.32
CA PRO A 148 9.26 -20.79 -11.71
C PRO A 148 9.61 -21.71 -10.53
N GLY A 149 9.57 -21.21 -9.29
CA GLY A 149 9.98 -21.97 -8.11
C GLY A 149 11.50 -22.07 -8.00
N GLY A 150 11.97 -23.10 -7.30
CA GLY A 150 13.38 -23.32 -6.99
C GLY A 150 13.87 -22.56 -5.76
N PRO A 151 15.12 -22.81 -5.34
CA PRO A 151 15.72 -22.14 -4.20
C PRO A 151 16.03 -20.66 -4.54
N PRO A 152 15.80 -19.73 -3.60
CA PRO A 152 15.95 -18.30 -3.86
C PRO A 152 17.40 -17.85 -4.10
N ASP A 153 18.39 -18.66 -3.72
CA ASP A 153 19.82 -18.40 -3.93
C ASP A 153 20.34 -18.99 -5.26
N GLY A 154 19.51 -19.71 -6.02
CA GLY A 154 19.88 -20.31 -7.31
C GLY A 154 20.88 -21.47 -7.22
N HIS A 155 21.22 -21.93 -6.02
CA HIS A 155 22.05 -23.12 -5.83
C HIS A 155 21.11 -24.30 -5.64
N GLY A 156 20.80 -24.99 -6.74
CA GLY A 156 20.05 -26.25 -6.66
C GLY A 156 20.77 -27.24 -5.75
N ASP A 157 20.01 -28.11 -5.09
CA ASP A 157 20.56 -29.25 -4.37
C ASP A 157 21.17 -30.20 -5.42
N ASP A 158 22.37 -29.90 -5.91
CA ASP A 158 23.18 -30.85 -6.65
C ASP A 158 23.49 -31.97 -5.65
N ASP A 159 22.73 -33.06 -5.77
CA ASP A 159 22.88 -34.32 -5.04
C ASP A 159 24.36 -34.74 -5.00
N HIS A 160 25.07 -34.34 -3.95
CA HIS A 160 26.32 -34.98 -3.54
C HIS A 160 26.00 -36.33 -2.89
N HIS A 161 25.48 -37.25 -3.70
CA HIS A 161 25.48 -38.68 -3.42
C HIS A 161 26.79 -39.29 -3.91
N HIS A 162 27.77 -39.38 -3.00
CA HIS A 162 28.91 -40.30 -3.11
C HIS A 162 29.06 -41.10 -1.81
#